data_AF-A0A956G568-F1
#
_entry.id   AF-A0A956G568-F1
#
_cell.length_a   1.000
_cell.length_b   1.000
_cell.length_c   1.000
_cell.angle_alpha   90.00
_cell.angle_beta   90.00
_cell.angle_gamma   90.00
#
_symmetry.space_group_name_H-M   'P 1'
#
loop_
_entity.id
_entity.type
_entity.pdbx_description
1 polymer ?
#
loop_
_entity_poly.entity_id
_entity_poly.type
_entity_poly.pdbx_seq_one_letter_code
_entity_poly.pdbx_strand_id
1 'polypeptide(L)'
;GEGRLVWVFPQGAERPAGVRPLGFLPGAAAIARLAPHARVVPLALRYEHQEREQPYVYVEIGTALEPQRDVLAGCAAQQVAVQGALERIDVALTVNDMARYERLLGTRPGRLARFGEWALSRLFG
;
A
#
# COMPACT_ATOMS: atom_id res chain seq x y z
N GLY A 1 -16.68 1.22 20.28
CA GLY A 1 -17.60 0.78 19.22
C GLY A 1 -16.78 0.25 18.09
N GLU A 2 -17.14 -0.91 17.54
CA GLU A 2 -16.41 -1.53 16.42
C GLU A 2 -16.24 -0.53 15.26
N GLY A 3 -15.00 -0.41 14.78
CA GLY A 3 -14.61 0.55 13.77
C GLY A 3 -15.28 0.24 12.43
N ARG A 4 -16.13 1.16 11.96
CA ARG A 4 -16.75 1.06 10.63
C ARG A 4 -15.75 1.55 9.59
N LEU A 5 -14.97 0.64 9.02
CA LEU A 5 -14.00 0.89 7.95
C LEU A 5 -14.29 -0.02 6.76
N VAL A 6 -14.23 0.52 5.55
CA VAL A 6 -14.33 -0.24 4.31
C VAL A 6 -13.12 0.08 3.44
N TRP A 7 -12.47 -0.98 2.94
CA TRP A 7 -11.39 -0.89 1.98
C TRP A 7 -11.95 -1.07 0.58
N VAL A 8 -11.61 -0.17 -0.33
CA VAL A 8 -12.05 -0.25 -1.73
C VAL A 8 -10.83 -0.19 -2.61
N PHE A 9 -10.71 -1.17 -3.52
CA PHE A 9 -9.71 -1.20 -4.59
C PHE A 9 -10.39 -0.75 -5.89
N PRO A 10 -10.40 0.57 -6.20
CA PRO A 10 -11.20 1.12 -7.29
C PRO A 10 -10.72 0.70 -8.69
N GLN A 11 -9.60 -0.01 -8.82
CA GLN A 11 -9.12 -0.55 -10.09
C GLN A 11 -10.01 -1.69 -10.63
N GLY A 12 -10.79 -2.35 -9.75
CA GLY A 12 -11.66 -3.47 -10.11
C GLY A 12 -10.93 -4.78 -10.48
N ALA A 13 -9.61 -4.75 -10.60
CA ALA A 13 -8.76 -5.91 -10.85
C ALA A 13 -7.36 -5.65 -10.27
N GLU A 14 -6.62 -6.72 -10.01
CA GLU A 14 -5.18 -6.62 -9.70
C GLU A 14 -4.42 -6.15 -10.94
N ARG A 15 -3.50 -5.21 -10.76
CA ARG A 15 -2.69 -4.64 -11.85
C ARG A 15 -1.21 -4.67 -11.48
N PRO A 16 -0.29 -4.82 -12.47
CA PRO A 16 1.14 -4.73 -12.21
C PRO A 16 1.50 -3.38 -11.57
N ALA A 17 2.39 -3.41 -10.58
CA ALA A 17 2.66 -2.27 -9.70
C ALA A 17 3.18 -1.01 -10.40
N GLY A 18 3.83 -1.14 -11.57
CA GLY A 18 4.37 -0.02 -12.34
C GLY A 18 3.42 0.62 -13.35
N VAL A 19 2.24 0.03 -13.59
CA VAL A 19 1.33 0.55 -14.64
C VAL A 19 0.66 1.84 -14.16
N ARG A 20 0.75 2.89 -14.99
CA ARG A 20 0.10 4.18 -14.79
C ARG A 20 -0.60 4.63 -16.09
N PRO A 21 -1.74 5.36 -16.00
CA PRO A 21 -2.50 5.67 -14.80
C PRO A 21 -3.14 4.40 -14.18
N LEU A 22 -3.49 4.47 -12.89
CA LEU A 22 -4.03 3.33 -12.15
C LEU A 22 -5.36 2.80 -12.71
N GLY A 23 -6.13 3.64 -13.40
CA GLY A 23 -7.38 3.25 -14.07
C GLY A 23 -8.53 3.06 -13.08
N PHE A 24 -8.74 4.00 -12.16
CA PHE A 24 -9.82 3.91 -11.17
C PHE A 24 -11.20 3.96 -11.83
N LEU A 25 -12.07 3.06 -11.39
CA LEU A 25 -13.50 3.06 -11.65
C LEU A 25 -14.22 3.99 -10.67
N PRO A 26 -15.32 4.65 -11.08
CA PRO A 26 -15.98 5.68 -10.28
C PRO A 26 -16.73 5.17 -9.04
N GLY A 27 -16.83 3.85 -8.84
CA GLY A 27 -17.63 3.24 -7.77
C GLY A 27 -17.22 3.69 -6.37
N ALA A 28 -15.92 3.80 -6.09
CA ALA A 28 -15.43 4.28 -4.80
C ALA A 28 -15.85 5.73 -4.52
N ALA A 29 -15.76 6.61 -5.53
CA ALA A 29 -16.22 7.98 -5.43
C ALA A 29 -17.75 8.09 -5.29
N ALA A 30 -18.50 7.21 -5.95
CA ALA A 30 -19.96 7.15 -5.81
C ALA A 30 -20.37 6.78 -4.38
N ILE A 31 -19.69 5.80 -3.76
CA ILE A 31 -19.92 5.43 -2.35
C ILE A 31 -19.59 6.60 -1.43
N ALA A 32 -18.43 7.26 -1.63
CA ALA A 32 -18.02 8.39 -0.82
C ALA A 32 -19.04 9.55 -0.86
N ARG A 33 -19.61 9.84 -2.04
CA ARG A 33 -20.65 10.85 -2.21
C ARG A 33 -21.92 10.54 -1.42
N LEU A 34 -22.31 9.26 -1.34
CA LEU A 34 -23.49 8.81 -0.60
C LEU A 34 -23.26 8.73 0.92
N ALA A 35 -22.01 8.73 1.35
CA ALA A 35 -21.60 8.70 2.75
C ALA A 35 -20.86 10.00 3.12
N PRO A 36 -21.54 11.17 3.16
CA PRO A 36 -20.89 12.48 3.33
C PRO A 36 -20.18 12.68 4.67
N HIS A 37 -20.44 11.82 5.66
CA HIS A 37 -19.77 11.83 6.96
C HIS A 37 -18.58 10.86 7.04
N ALA A 38 -18.38 10.02 6.02
CA ALA A 38 -17.22 9.14 5.93
C ALA A 38 -16.01 9.91 5.39
N ARG A 39 -14.83 9.68 5.99
CA ARG A 39 -13.58 10.23 5.48
C ARG A 39 -13.00 9.29 4.44
N VAL A 40 -12.65 9.83 3.27
CA VAL A 40 -11.92 9.08 2.24
C VAL A 40 -10.43 9.27 2.50
N VAL A 41 -9.74 8.19 2.86
CA VAL A 41 -8.29 8.20 3.11
C VAL A 41 -7.61 7.39 2.00
N PRO A 42 -6.72 8.00 1.19
CA PRO A 42 -6.00 7.30 0.15
C PRO A 42 -4.93 6.41 0.78
N LEU A 43 -4.78 5.21 0.24
CA LEU A 43 -3.83 4.23 0.73
C LEU A 43 -3.14 3.54 -0.44
N ALA A 44 -1.82 3.42 -0.35
CA ALA A 44 -0.99 2.70 -1.31
C ALA A 44 -0.28 1.53 -0.63
N LEU A 45 -0.25 0.38 -1.32
CA LEU A 45 0.46 -0.83 -0.92
C LEU A 45 1.45 -1.21 -2.01
N ARG A 46 2.69 -1.50 -1.64
CA ARG A 46 3.72 -2.01 -2.55
C ARG A 46 4.38 -3.23 -1.95
N TYR A 47 4.19 -4.37 -2.62
CA TYR A 47 4.95 -5.59 -2.36
C TYR A 47 6.29 -5.50 -3.06
N GLU A 48 7.38 -5.76 -2.34
CA GLU A 48 8.72 -5.81 -2.91
C GLU A 48 9.42 -7.11 -2.50
N HIS A 49 9.74 -7.91 -3.51
CA HIS A 49 10.48 -9.16 -3.38
C HIS A 49 11.93 -8.82 -3.70
N GLN A 50 12.65 -8.27 -2.72
CA GLN A 50 14.11 -8.09 -2.87
C GLN A 50 14.82 -9.47 -2.83
N GLU A 51 16.12 -9.50 -2.52
CA GLU A 51 16.94 -10.72 -2.40
C GLU A 51 16.51 -11.68 -1.26
N ARG A 52 15.35 -11.45 -0.63
CA ARG A 52 14.84 -12.25 0.50
C ARG A 52 13.63 -13.07 0.10
N GLU A 53 13.58 -14.29 0.63
CA GLU A 53 12.47 -15.23 0.48
C GLU A 53 11.13 -14.67 1.02
N GLN A 54 11.17 -13.67 1.91
CA GLN A 54 9.98 -13.02 2.48
C GLN A 54 9.84 -11.59 1.96
N PRO A 55 8.74 -11.26 1.25
CA PRO A 55 8.53 -9.92 0.70
C PRO A 55 8.31 -8.89 1.79
N TYR A 56 8.80 -7.68 1.54
CA TYR A 56 8.39 -6.51 2.32
C TYR A 56 7.09 -5.95 1.74
N VAL A 57 6.21 -5.46 2.61
CA VAL A 57 5.02 -4.70 2.23
C VAL A 57 5.20 -3.29 2.76
N TYR A 58 5.31 -2.33 1.84
CA TYR A 58 5.34 -0.92 2.17
C TYR A 58 3.92 -0.36 2.07
N VAL A 59 3.56 0.46 3.05
CA VAL A 59 2.24 1.08 3.17
C VAL A 59 2.41 2.58 3.28
N GLU A 60 1.72 3.32 2.43
CA GLU A 60 1.57 4.78 2.54
C GLU A 60 0.10 5.09 2.82
N ILE A 61 -0.16 5.74 3.95
CA ILE A 61 -1.49 6.25 4.31
C ILE A 61 -1.46 7.76 4.11
N GLY A 62 -2.25 8.26 3.16
CA GLY A 62 -2.30 9.70 2.89
C GLY A 62 -3.26 10.43 3.81
N THR A 63 -3.41 11.73 3.55
CA THR A 63 -4.36 12.59 4.26
C THR A 63 -5.78 12.37 3.75
N ALA A 64 -6.77 12.58 4.62
CA ALA A 64 -8.17 12.51 4.22
C ALA A 64 -8.44 13.53 3.09
N LEU A 65 -9.15 13.09 2.05
CA LEU A 65 -9.52 13.92 0.91
C LEU A 65 -10.74 14.78 1.24
N GLU A 66 -10.79 15.97 0.66
CA GLU A 66 -11.96 16.84 0.72
C GLU A 66 -13.17 16.18 0.02
N PRO A 67 -14.36 16.21 0.64
CA PRO A 67 -15.56 15.63 0.05
C PRO A 67 -15.87 16.23 -1.33
N GLN A 68 -16.11 15.35 -2.31
CA GLN A 68 -16.47 15.75 -3.67
C GLN A 68 -17.95 15.47 -3.94
N ARG A 69 -18.66 16.46 -4.50
CA ARG A 69 -20.06 16.30 -4.96
C ARG A 69 -20.15 15.64 -6.33
N ASP A 70 -19.19 15.94 -7.20
CA ASP A 70 -19.07 15.30 -8.50
C ASP A 70 -18.28 13.99 -8.40
N VAL A 71 -18.84 12.92 -8.96
CA VAL A 71 -18.28 11.57 -8.83
C VAL A 71 -16.99 11.44 -9.65
N LEU A 72 -16.92 12.06 -10.83
CA LEU A 72 -15.74 11.96 -11.69
C LEU A 72 -14.56 12.76 -11.10
N ALA A 73 -14.82 13.96 -10.59
CA ALA A 73 -13.83 14.73 -9.83
C ALA A 73 -13.36 13.97 -8.58
N GLY A 74 -14.28 13.34 -7.85
CA GLY A 74 -13.95 12.45 -6.72
C GLY A 74 -13.05 11.28 -7.12
N CYS A 75 -13.37 10.61 -8.23
CA CYS A 75 -12.58 9.50 -8.74
C CYS A 75 -11.17 9.95 -9.16
N ALA A 76 -11.08 11.09 -9.85
CA ALA A 76 -9.80 11.67 -10.25
C ALA A 76 -8.95 12.06 -9.04
N ALA A 77 -9.52 12.72 -8.04
CA ALA A 77 -8.83 13.09 -6.81
C ALA A 77 -8.31 11.87 -6.05
N GLN A 78 -9.13 10.82 -5.92
CA GLN A 78 -8.72 9.54 -5.32
C GLN A 78 -7.55 8.91 -6.07
N GLN A 79 -7.61 8.87 -7.41
CA GLN A 79 -6.55 8.31 -8.24
C GLN A 79 -5.24 9.08 -8.10
N VAL A 80 -5.29 10.40 -8.18
CA VAL A 80 -4.12 11.27 -8.02
C VAL A 80 -3.47 11.06 -6.66
N ALA A 81 -4.27 11.00 -5.59
CA ALA A 81 -3.75 10.83 -4.24
C ALA A 81 -3.08 9.46 -4.01
N VAL A 82 -3.70 8.38 -4.49
CA VAL A 82 -3.10 7.03 -4.39
C VAL A 82 -1.88 6.89 -5.29
N GLN A 83 -1.91 7.47 -6.49
CA GLN A 83 -0.76 7.46 -7.39
C GLN A 83 0.43 8.21 -6.78
N GLY A 84 0.22 9.40 -6.24
CA GLY A 84 1.28 10.15 -5.54
C GLY A 84 1.81 9.40 -4.31
N ALA A 85 0.96 8.63 -3.62
CA ALA A 85 1.40 7.76 -2.53
C ALA A 85 2.28 6.60 -3.02
N LEU A 86 1.91 5.92 -4.11
CA LEU A 86 2.74 4.90 -4.73
C LEU A 86 4.09 5.47 -5.21
N GLU A 87 4.08 6.64 -5.84
CA GLU A 87 5.30 7.31 -6.32
C GLU A 87 6.25 7.63 -5.17
N ARG A 88 5.75 8.03 -4.00
CA ARG A 88 6.58 8.19 -2.80
C ARG A 88 7.23 6.88 -2.36
N ILE A 89 6.51 5.75 -2.44
CA ILE A 89 7.08 4.44 -2.16
C ILE A 89 8.17 4.09 -3.18
N ASP A 90 7.88 4.26 -4.46
CA ASP A 90 8.81 3.94 -5.55
C ASP A 90 10.10 4.77 -5.44
N VAL A 91 9.99 6.06 -5.10
CA VAL A 91 11.15 6.94 -4.84
C VAL A 91 11.96 6.43 -3.65
N ALA A 92 11.30 6.13 -2.53
CA ALA A 92 11.99 5.64 -1.33
C ALA A 92 12.75 4.34 -1.61
N LEU A 93 12.13 3.41 -2.36
CA LEU A 93 12.76 2.16 -2.78
C LEU A 93 13.96 2.41 -3.69
N THR A 94 13.82 3.34 -4.64
CA THR A 94 14.90 3.68 -5.60
C THR A 94 16.14 4.25 -4.91
N VAL A 95 15.94 5.13 -3.92
CA VAL A 95 17.06 5.75 -3.18
C VAL A 95 17.45 5.00 -1.90
N ASN A 96 16.82 3.84 -1.64
CA ASN A 96 17.00 3.02 -0.45
C ASN A 96 16.77 3.76 0.89
N ASP A 97 15.86 4.75 0.91
CA ASP A 97 15.48 5.48 2.12
C ASP A 97 14.38 4.74 2.89
N MET A 98 14.72 3.57 3.41
CA MET A 98 13.78 2.72 4.17
C MET A 98 13.58 3.20 5.61
N ALA A 99 14.47 4.06 6.11
CA ALA A 99 14.39 4.62 7.46
C ALA A 99 13.16 5.50 7.68
N ARG A 100 12.54 6.01 6.60
CA ARG A 100 11.29 6.77 6.68
C ARG A 100 10.08 5.92 7.08
N TYR A 101 10.18 4.59 6.99
CA TYR A 101 9.08 3.68 7.32
C TYR A 101 9.24 3.08 8.70
N GLU A 102 8.13 3.02 9.44
CA GLU A 102 8.04 2.27 10.68
C GLU A 102 7.62 0.83 10.40
N ARG A 103 8.33 -0.14 10.99
CA ARG A 103 7.94 -1.55 10.91
C ARG A 103 6.80 -1.84 11.87
N LEU A 104 5.59 -1.93 11.34
CA LEU A 104 4.41 -2.28 12.13
C LEU A 104 4.28 -3.79 12.40
N LEU A 105 4.63 -4.61 11.41
CA LEU A 105 4.52 -6.07 11.49
C LEU A 105 5.81 -6.73 11.02
N GLY A 106 6.19 -7.79 11.72
CA GLY A 106 7.30 -8.66 11.34
C GLY A 106 6.86 -10.11 11.43
N THR A 107 7.11 -10.87 10.38
CA THR A 107 7.03 -12.33 10.44
C THR A 107 8.20 -12.85 11.29
N ARG A 108 7.93 -13.82 12.17
CA ARG A 108 9.01 -14.60 12.77
C ARG A 108 9.66 -15.44 11.66
N PRO A 109 11.00 -15.52 11.57
CA PRO A 109 11.64 -16.37 10.57
C PRO A 109 11.13 -17.81 10.71
N GLY A 110 10.80 -18.44 9.59
CA GLY A 110 10.36 -19.83 9.56
C GLY A 110 11.43 -20.75 10.16
N ARG A 111 11.02 -21.89 10.74
CA ARG A 111 11.94 -22.83 11.41
C ARG A 111 13.09 -23.30 10.51
N LEU A 112 12.86 -23.36 9.19
CA LEU A 112 13.86 -23.73 8.17
C LEU A 112 14.94 -22.66 7.97
N ALA A 113 14.59 -21.38 7.97
CA ALA A 113 15.56 -20.28 7.88
C ALA A 113 16.50 -20.26 9.10
N ARG A 114 15.94 -20.50 10.31
CA ARG A 114 16.74 -20.63 11.54
C ARG A 114 17.69 -21.83 11.54
N PHE A 115 17.29 -22.94 10.91
CA PHE A 115 18.15 -24.11 10.76
C PHE A 115 19.29 -23.83 9.76
N GLY A 116 19.00 -23.14 8.66
CA GLY A 116 20.00 -22.71 7.67
C GLY A 116 21.07 -21.78 8.28
N GLU A 117 20.66 -20.75 9.03
CA GLU A 117 21.58 -19.85 9.74
C GLU A 117 22.44 -20.59 10.79
N TRP A 118 21.87 -21.58 11.48
CA TRP A 118 22.61 -22.43 12.42
C TRP A 118 23.64 -23.35 11.72
N ALA A 119 23.27 -23.94 10.59
CA ALA A 119 24.16 -24.82 9.84
C ALA A 119 25.34 -24.03 9.23
N LEU A 120 25.08 -22.83 8.70
CA LEU A 120 26.11 -21.98 8.11
C LEU A 120 27.08 -21.43 9.16
N SER A 121 26.60 -21.06 10.35
CA SER A 121 27.48 -20.61 11.46
C SER A 121 28.36 -21.72 12.04
N ARG A 122 28.07 -22.99 11.75
CA ARG A 122 28.88 -24.15 12.15
C ARG A 122 29.89 -24.62 11.10
N LEU A 123 29.72 -24.21 9.85
CA LEU A 123 30.61 -24.58 8.74
C LEU A 123 31.72 -23.54 8.50
N PHE A 124 31.54 -22.31 9.00
CA PHE A 124 32.46 -21.19 8.84
C PHE A 124 32.91 -20.56 10.17
N GLY A 125 32.71 -21.26 11.30
CA GLY A 125 33.20 -20.89 12.63
C GLY A 125 33.95 -22.06 13.26
#